data_AF-A0A6C0Y2F2-F1
#
_entry.id   AF-A0A6C0Y2F2-F1
#
_cell.length_a   1.000
_cell.length_b   1.000
_cell.length_c   1.000
_cell.angle_alpha   90.00
_cell.angle_beta   90.00
_cell.angle_gamma   90.00
#
_symmetry.space_group_name_H-M   'P 1'
#
loop_
_entity.id
_entity.type
_entity.pdbx_description
1 polymer ?
#
loop_
_entity_poly.entity_id
_entity_poly.type
_entity_poly.pdbx_seq_one_letter_code
_entity_poly.pdbx_strand_id
1 'polypeptide(L)' 'MSRGDKSAYTDKQKRQARHIIESEKERGHYEEEAERIGWSTVNKQDGGGKKKSH' A
#
# COMPACT_ATOMS: atom_id res chain seq x y z
N MET A 1 8.76 2.17 -10.50
CA MET A 1 7.89 2.95 -9.60
C MET A 1 8.75 3.87 -8.75
N SER A 2 8.28 5.10 -8.49
CA SER A 2 8.98 6.13 -7.70
C SER A 2 9.41 5.57 -6.34
N ARG A 3 10.70 5.69 -6.03
CA ARG A 3 11.39 5.05 -4.89
C ARG A 3 11.02 5.73 -3.57
N GLY A 4 9.83 5.44 -3.05
CA GLY A 4 9.58 5.53 -1.61
C GLY A 4 10.04 4.22 -0.99
N ASP A 5 11.12 4.26 -0.22
CA ASP A 5 11.57 3.08 0.53
C ASP A 5 10.40 2.56 1.37
N LYS A 6 9.98 1.30 1.15
CA LYS A 6 8.83 0.70 1.85
C LYS A 6 9.06 0.66 3.37
N SER A 7 10.30 0.88 3.83
CA SER A 7 10.63 1.13 5.23
C SER A 7 9.94 2.37 5.82
N ALA A 8 9.56 3.35 5.00
CA ALA A 8 8.89 4.58 5.41
C ALA A 8 7.39 4.41 5.72
N TYR A 9 6.79 3.26 5.40
CA TYR A 9 5.41 2.99 5.78
C TYR A 9 5.30 2.66 7.26
N THR A 10 4.37 3.31 7.93
CA THR A 10 3.99 2.98 9.30
C THR A 10 3.38 1.58 9.38
N ASP A 11 3.41 0.96 10.55
CA ASP A 11 2.79 -0.36 10.72
C ASP A 11 1.27 -0.34 10.48
N LYS A 12 0.63 0.80 10.73
CA LYS A 12 -0.79 1.01 10.37
C LYS A 12 -1.01 0.91 8.86
N GLN A 13 -0.16 1.57 8.07
CA GLN A 13 -0.22 1.53 6.61
C GLN A 13 0.04 0.12 6.07
N LYS A 14 1.02 -0.59 6.63
CA LYS A 14 1.31 -1.98 6.27
C LYS A 14 0.11 -2.89 6.53
N ARG A 15 -0.58 -2.73 7.68
CA ARG A 15 -1.79 -3.50 8.01
C ARG A 15 -2.95 -3.18 7.05
N GLN A 16 -3.18 -1.90 6.75
CA GLN A 16 -4.23 -1.50 5.81
C GLN A 16 -3.95 -2.03 4.40
N ALA A 17 -2.71 -1.92 3.92
CA ALA A 17 -2.33 -2.45 2.62
C ALA A 17 -2.58 -3.95 2.54
N ARG A 18 -2.16 -4.72 3.56
CA ARG A 18 -2.38 -6.18 3.61
C ARG A 18 -3.86 -6.56 3.55
N HIS A 19 -4.72 -5.88 4.30
CA HIS A 19 -6.16 -6.16 4.28
C HIS A 19 -6.79 -5.90 2.90
N ILE A 20 -6.33 -4.85 2.21
CA ILE A 20 -6.81 -4.56 0.85
C ILE A 20 -6.29 -5.62 -0.12
N ILE A 21 -5.01 -6.00 -0.01
CA ILE A 21 -4.40 -7.03 -0.85
C ILE A 21 -5.15 -8.35 -0.71
N GLU A 22 -5.42 -8.78 0.52
CA GLU A 22 -6.17 -10.01 0.80
C GLU A 22 -7.56 -9.95 0.17
N SER A 23 -8.28 -8.84 0.33
CA SER A 23 -9.61 -8.66 -0.29
C SER A 23 -9.56 -8.68 -1.83
N GLU A 24 -8.54 -8.10 -2.47
CA GLU A 24 -8.41 -8.16 -3.93
C GLU A 24 -7.98 -9.56 -4.42
N LYS A 25 -7.16 -10.29 -3.65
CA LYS A 25 -6.82 -11.69 -3.95
C LYS A 25 -8.06 -12.58 -3.85
N GLU A 26 -8.92 -12.37 -2.85
CA GLU A 26 -10.21 -13.06 -2.72
C GLU A 26 -11.16 -12.76 -3.88
N ARG A 27 -11.08 -11.56 -4.46
CA ARG A 27 -11.83 -11.18 -5.68
C ARG A 27 -11.25 -11.79 -6.96
N GLY A 28 -10.15 -12.52 -6.87
CA GLY A 28 -9.52 -13.21 -7.99
C GLY A 28 -8.42 -12.42 -8.69
N HIS A 29 -7.97 -11.28 -8.13
CA HIS A 29 -6.78 -10.60 -8.65
C HIS A 29 -5.51 -11.40 -8.34
N TYR A 30 -4.57 -11.37 -9.28
CA TYR A 30 -3.23 -11.89 -9.06
C TYR A 30 -2.52 -11.12 -7.94
N GLU A 31 -1.66 -11.80 -7.21
CA GLU A 31 -0.96 -11.24 -6.04
C GLU A 31 -0.27 -9.92 -6.35
N GLU A 32 0.46 -9.81 -7.46
CA GLU A 32 1.15 -8.57 -7.85
C GLU A 32 0.18 -7.41 -8.14
N GLU A 33 -1.00 -7.71 -8.67
CA GLU A 33 -2.03 -6.71 -8.97
C GLU A 33 -2.73 -6.26 -7.69
N ALA A 34 -3.08 -7.22 -6.83
CA ALA A 34 -3.63 -6.95 -5.50
C ALA A 34 -2.66 -6.11 -4.65
N GLU A 35 -1.36 -6.43 -4.65
CA GLU A 35 -0.31 -5.62 -4.04
C GLU A 35 -0.29 -4.19 -4.56
N ARG A 36 -0.33 -4.03 -5.89
CA ARG A 36 -0.36 -2.71 -6.52
C ARG A 36 -1.59 -1.91 -6.08
N ILE A 37 -2.77 -2.54 -6.03
CA ILE A 37 -4.02 -1.91 -5.60
C ILE A 37 -3.95 -1.52 -4.13
N GLY A 38 -3.50 -2.42 -3.25
CA GLY A 38 -3.38 -2.18 -1.82
C GLY A 38 -2.45 -1.03 -1.48
N TRP A 39 -1.23 -1.04 -2.03
CA TRP A 39 -0.26 0.03 -1.82
C TRP A 39 -0.71 1.35 -2.47
N SER A 40 -1.34 1.32 -3.63
CA SER A 40 -1.91 2.51 -4.28
C SER A 40 -3.02 3.14 -3.45
N THR A 41 -3.90 2.32 -2.86
CA THR A 41 -5.01 2.78 -2.03
C THR A 41 -4.51 3.45 -0.76
N VAL A 42 -3.57 2.82 -0.05
CA VAL A 42 -2.94 3.40 1.15
C VAL A 42 -2.19 4.69 0.81
N ASN A 43 -1.48 4.72 -0.33
CA ASN A 43 -0.82 5.94 -0.80
C ASN A 43 -1.81 7.06 -1.11
N LYS A 44 -2.97 6.76 -1.71
CA LYS A 44 -4.01 7.79 -1.96
C LYS A 44 -4.63 8.32 -0.66
N GLN A 45 -4.83 7.47 0.34
CA GLN A 45 -5.43 7.88 1.61
C GLN A 45 -4.50 8.73 2.48
N ASP A 46 -3.20 8.40 2.53
CA ASP A 46 -2.23 9.10 3.38
C ASP A 46 -1.36 10.14 2.64
N GLY A 47 -1.56 10.30 1.33
CA GLY A 47 -0.79 11.23 0.48
C GLY A 47 0.55 10.70 -0.02
N GLY A 48 0.76 9.38 0.04
CA GLY A 48 1.96 8.72 -0.46
C GLY A 48 3.11 8.84 0.53
N GLY A 49 3.28 7.85 1.41
CA GLY A 49 4.40 7.73 2.34
C GLY A 49 4.77 9.03 3.05
N LYS A 50 4.10 9.37 4.16
CA LYS A 50 4.46 10.50 5.02
C LYS A 50 5.93 10.42 5.47
N LYS A 51 6.82 10.97 4.65
CA LYS A 51 8.00 11.71 5.06
C LYS A 51 7.83 13.10 4.47
N LYS A 52 6.95 13.91 5.07
CA LYS A 52 7.19 15.36 5.05
C LYS A 52 8.45 15.56 5.89
N SER A 53 9.60 15.52 5.24
CA SER A 53 10.83 16.04 5.79
C SER A 53 10.83 17.54 5.52
N HIS A 54 10.17 18.30 6.39
CA HIS A 54 10.52 19.68 6.70
C HIS A 54 9.94 20.04 8.06
#